data_AF-A0A8K0G3X4-F1
#
_entry.id   AF-A0A8K0G3X4-F1
#
_cell.length_a   1.000
_cell.length_b   1.000
_cell.length_c   1.000
_cell.angle_alpha   90.00
_cell.angle_beta   90.00
_cell.angle_gamma   90.00
#
_symmetry.space_group_name_H-M   'P 1'
#
loop_
_entity.id
_entity.type
_entity.pdbx_description
1 polymer ?
#
loop_
_entity_poly.entity_id
_entity_poly.type
_entity_poly.pdbx_seq_one_letter_code
_entity_poly.pdbx_strand_id
1 'polypeptide(L)'
;VSPAIVDDGFVIWRGEERNKDILSDIYTSEGLCYSFNIIDPKELQVDPETYRSVPSTSHTKSKRWSLEEGYLNEDRADDFPRRTFLSGISGGLIIDVYANSSHMDHVCSDANEGFQVNIHHPTESPNMDASFRLPFDQIVSVAIKPKMITVSEDLKHYNPEYRKCYFSNERKLTYFNSYSQENCLDECLTNYTIQKCGCIPFYMPRSRSFPICGPASLICIEISQSNFLLNDANNTMINCNCLPSCTSLQYEVEISQSDWAWRESFAVLKNLMGDKYSEAFSNIEKSRLSRLIVYFKEMQFLALERHELYGKTEFFSNTGGLLGLFIGFSITSAIEILYFLTLRIICNIKRFGRGLWSGQGGIG
;
A
#
# COMPACT_ATOMS: atom_id res chain seq x y z
N VAL A 1 -9.88 7.04 23.97
CA VAL A 1 -11.36 7.02 23.94
C VAL A 1 -11.76 5.89 23.00
N SER A 2 -12.53 4.88 23.44
CA SER A 2 -12.98 3.85 22.49
C SER A 2 -14.01 4.51 21.56
N PRO A 3 -13.80 4.55 20.24
CA PRO A 3 -14.84 5.00 19.33
C PRO A 3 -16.00 4.02 19.45
N ALA A 4 -17.12 4.49 19.97
CA ALA A 4 -18.38 3.82 19.75
C ALA A 4 -18.87 4.33 18.39
N ILE A 5 -18.53 3.63 17.32
CA ILE A 5 -19.46 3.60 16.18
C ILE A 5 -20.75 3.09 16.83
N VAL A 6 -21.77 3.93 16.89
CA VAL A 6 -23.06 3.59 17.52
C VAL A 6 -23.39 2.16 17.07
N ASP A 7 -23.88 1.32 17.97
CA ASP A 7 -24.41 0.03 17.55
C ASP A 7 -25.55 0.20 16.50
N ASP A 8 -26.04 1.44 16.33
CA ASP A 8 -26.93 1.97 15.27
C ASP A 8 -26.25 2.99 14.32
N GLY A 9 -24.95 2.83 14.01
CA GLY A 9 -24.22 3.73 13.12
C GLY A 9 -24.70 3.58 11.68
N PHE A 10 -25.10 4.69 11.04
CA PHE A 10 -25.58 4.65 9.67
C PHE A 10 -24.41 4.52 8.69
N VAL A 11 -24.27 3.36 8.07
CA VAL A 11 -23.27 3.07 7.04
C VAL A 11 -23.96 2.84 5.71
N ILE A 12 -23.64 3.67 4.70
CA ILE A 12 -24.08 3.46 3.33
C ILE A 12 -22.86 3.09 2.48
N TRP A 13 -22.99 2.02 1.70
CA TRP A 13 -22.05 1.67 0.65
C TRP A 13 -22.79 1.53 -0.68
N ARG A 14 -22.37 2.28 -1.71
CA ARG A 14 -22.97 2.26 -3.05
C ARG A 14 -24.49 2.56 -3.04
N GLY A 15 -24.92 3.46 -2.15
CA GLY A 15 -26.33 3.87 -2.02
C GLY A 15 -27.21 2.90 -1.24
N GLU A 16 -26.69 1.77 -0.76
CA GLU A 16 -27.41 0.81 0.07
C GLU A 16 -26.96 0.89 1.54
N GLU A 17 -27.92 0.86 2.45
CA GLU A 17 -27.65 0.76 3.89
C GLU A 17 -27.02 -0.60 4.23
N ARG A 18 -25.98 -0.58 5.06
CA ARG A 18 -25.19 -1.75 5.46
C ARG A 18 -25.09 -1.84 6.97
N ASN A 19 -25.04 -3.07 7.47
CA ASN A 19 -24.81 -3.33 8.89
C ASN A 19 -23.37 -2.99 9.30
N LYS A 20 -23.14 -2.76 10.60
CA LYS A 20 -21.83 -2.48 11.21
C LYS A 20 -20.79 -3.56 10.93
N ASP A 21 -21.21 -4.81 10.69
CA ASP A 21 -20.34 -5.94 10.32
C ASP A 21 -19.52 -5.71 9.03
N ILE A 22 -19.83 -4.66 8.25
CA ILE A 22 -19.00 -4.28 7.10
C ILE A 22 -17.66 -3.66 7.49
N LEU A 23 -17.52 -3.23 8.74
CA LEU A 23 -16.31 -2.70 9.33
C LEU A 23 -15.59 -3.79 10.12
N SER A 24 -14.26 -3.85 9.99
CA SER A 24 -13.41 -4.77 10.75
C SER A 24 -12.67 -4.03 11.85
N ASP A 25 -12.55 -4.66 13.01
CA ASP A 25 -11.82 -4.11 14.16
C ASP A 25 -10.30 -4.24 13.95
N ILE A 26 -9.56 -3.18 14.26
CA ILE A 26 -8.09 -3.15 14.14
C ILE A 26 -7.47 -2.32 15.27
N TYR A 27 -6.29 -2.74 15.75
CA TYR A 27 -5.50 -1.97 16.71
C TYR A 27 -4.47 -1.10 16.00
N THR A 28 -4.42 0.19 16.33
CA THR A 28 -3.47 1.17 15.82
C THR A 28 -2.79 1.90 16.99
N SER A 29 -1.88 2.84 16.71
CA SER A 29 -1.25 3.68 17.75
C SER A 29 -2.27 4.45 18.61
N GLU A 30 -3.44 4.76 18.04
CA GLU A 30 -4.55 5.47 18.70
C GLU A 30 -5.48 4.54 19.51
N GLY A 31 -5.25 3.23 19.48
CA GLY A 31 -6.05 2.23 20.19
C GLY A 31 -6.93 1.39 19.26
N LEU A 32 -8.18 1.14 19.66
CA LEU A 32 -9.13 0.35 18.86
C LEU A 32 -9.76 1.24 17.78
N CYS A 33 -9.58 0.85 16.52
CA CYS A 33 -10.11 1.51 15.34
C CYS A 33 -10.97 0.54 14.52
N TYR A 34 -11.71 1.09 13.56
CA TYR A 34 -12.50 0.32 12.61
C TYR A 34 -11.99 0.61 11.20
N SER A 35 -11.86 -0.43 10.38
CA SER A 35 -11.42 -0.32 9.00
C SER A 35 -12.48 -0.89 8.05
N PHE A 36 -12.80 -0.12 7.00
CA PHE A 36 -13.65 -0.58 5.92
C PHE A 36 -12.78 -1.20 4.82
N ASN A 37 -13.17 -2.37 4.33
CA ASN A 37 -12.55 -3.00 3.16
C ASN A 37 -11.07 -3.41 3.32
N ILE A 38 -10.62 -3.65 4.55
CA ILE A 38 -9.33 -4.30 4.83
C ILE A 38 -9.43 -5.81 4.60
N ILE A 39 -8.33 -6.43 4.17
CA ILE A 39 -8.26 -7.89 4.00
C ILE A 39 -8.27 -8.59 5.36
N ASP A 40 -8.80 -9.81 5.41
CA ASP A 40 -8.83 -10.65 6.62
C ASP A 40 -7.41 -10.73 7.24
N PRO A 41 -7.26 -10.47 8.55
CA PRO A 41 -5.97 -10.57 9.23
C PRO A 41 -5.22 -11.89 8.98
N LYS A 42 -5.94 -13.00 8.75
CA LYS A 42 -5.37 -14.32 8.41
C LYS A 42 -4.72 -14.38 7.03
N GLU A 43 -5.16 -13.53 6.11
CA GLU A 43 -4.57 -13.38 4.78
C GLU A 43 -3.47 -12.32 4.78
N LEU A 44 -3.62 -11.28 5.62
CA LEU A 44 -2.62 -10.23 5.78
C LEU A 44 -1.35 -10.72 6.51
N GLN A 45 -1.52 -11.53 7.57
CA GLN A 45 -0.45 -11.89 8.50
C GLN A 45 -0.11 -13.39 8.49
N VAL A 46 1.15 -13.70 8.79
CA VAL A 46 1.66 -15.09 8.87
C VAL A 46 1.13 -15.81 10.11
N ASP A 47 1.03 -15.13 11.25
CA ASP A 47 0.50 -15.67 12.51
C ASP A 47 -0.60 -14.77 13.11
N PRO A 48 -1.85 -14.91 12.62
CA PRO A 48 -2.96 -14.03 12.99
C PRO A 48 -3.44 -14.23 14.43
N GLU A 49 -3.17 -15.39 15.06
CA GLU A 49 -3.60 -15.67 16.43
C GLU A 49 -2.74 -14.97 17.49
N THR A 50 -1.60 -14.39 17.09
CA THR A 50 -0.76 -13.62 18.01
C THR A 50 -1.30 -12.23 18.22
N TYR A 51 -1.87 -11.60 17.20
CA TYR A 51 -2.71 -10.45 17.43
C TYR A 51 -3.94 -10.93 18.21
N ARG A 52 -4.29 -10.25 19.31
CA ARG A 52 -5.62 -10.48 19.89
C ARG A 52 -6.59 -10.01 18.82
N SER A 53 -7.00 -10.90 17.92
CA SER A 53 -8.13 -10.65 17.05
C SER A 53 -9.27 -10.34 18.00
N VAL A 54 -9.72 -9.09 18.01
CA VAL A 54 -11.09 -8.82 18.43
C VAL A 54 -11.94 -9.83 17.65
N PRO A 55 -12.82 -10.60 18.30
CA PRO A 55 -13.59 -11.64 17.61
C PRO A 55 -14.44 -10.99 16.53
N SER A 56 -13.89 -10.89 15.32
CA SER A 56 -14.52 -10.17 14.23
C SER A 56 -15.70 -10.99 13.73
N THR A 57 -16.84 -10.33 13.64
CA THR A 57 -18.00 -10.84 12.91
C THR A 57 -17.66 -10.89 11.42
N SER A 58 -17.91 -12.05 10.80
CA SER A 58 -17.85 -12.36 9.35
C SER A 58 -16.64 -11.85 8.56
N HIS A 59 -15.47 -12.46 8.72
CA HIS A 59 -14.43 -12.30 7.69
C HIS A 59 -14.80 -13.11 6.44
N THR A 60 -14.99 -12.41 5.32
CA THR A 60 -15.16 -13.03 4.01
C THR A 60 -13.78 -13.12 3.38
N LYS A 61 -13.27 -14.33 3.17
CA LYS A 61 -11.95 -14.56 2.54
C LYS A 61 -11.88 -13.94 1.16
N SER A 62 -10.74 -13.32 0.81
CA SER A 62 -10.51 -12.91 -0.57
C SER A 62 -10.28 -14.15 -1.43
N LYS A 63 -10.87 -14.19 -2.63
CA LYS A 63 -10.64 -15.30 -3.56
C LYS A 63 -9.38 -15.02 -4.38
N ARG A 64 -8.20 -15.31 -3.82
CA ARG A 64 -6.89 -15.21 -4.53
C ARG A 64 -6.58 -13.84 -5.15
N TRP A 65 -7.19 -12.77 -4.67
CA TRP A 65 -6.95 -11.44 -5.21
C TRP A 65 -5.55 -10.94 -4.84
N SER A 66 -4.85 -10.33 -5.78
CA SER A 66 -3.63 -9.55 -5.55
C SER A 66 -3.68 -8.27 -6.37
N LEU A 67 -2.89 -7.27 -5.98
CA LEU A 67 -2.83 -6.03 -6.74
C LEU A 67 -2.23 -6.26 -8.15
N GLU A 68 -1.35 -7.25 -8.30
CA GLU A 68 -0.73 -7.58 -9.59
C GLU A 68 -1.64 -8.39 -10.53
N GLU A 69 -2.41 -9.34 -9.99
CA GLU A 69 -3.27 -10.22 -10.80
C GLU A 69 -4.69 -9.67 -10.96
N GLY A 70 -5.13 -8.79 -10.07
CA GLY A 70 -6.44 -8.17 -10.08
C GLY A 70 -7.57 -9.13 -9.70
N TYR A 71 -8.77 -8.85 -10.21
CA TYR A 71 -9.97 -9.65 -9.97
C TYR A 71 -10.16 -10.69 -11.08
N LEU A 72 -10.61 -11.88 -10.70
CA LEU A 72 -10.94 -12.94 -11.65
C LEU A 72 -12.29 -12.64 -12.35
N ASN A 73 -12.50 -13.22 -13.53
CA ASN A 73 -13.73 -13.04 -14.29
C ASN A 73 -14.98 -13.60 -13.57
N GLU A 74 -14.79 -14.54 -12.65
CA GLU A 74 -15.85 -15.16 -11.84
C GLU A 74 -16.21 -14.34 -10.58
N ASP A 75 -15.42 -13.31 -10.25
CA ASP A 75 -15.59 -12.54 -9.03
C ASP A 75 -16.77 -11.58 -9.12
N ARG A 76 -17.59 -11.59 -8.08
CA ARG A 76 -18.77 -10.74 -7.97
C ARG A 76 -18.37 -9.31 -7.61
N ALA A 77 -19.31 -8.38 -7.79
CA ALA A 77 -19.14 -6.97 -7.38
C ALA A 77 -18.83 -6.81 -5.88
N ASP A 78 -19.38 -7.69 -5.06
CA ASP A 78 -19.27 -7.66 -3.59
C ASP A 78 -18.22 -8.62 -3.03
N ASP A 79 -17.44 -9.29 -3.90
CA ASP A 79 -16.28 -10.07 -3.46
C ASP A 79 -15.19 -9.12 -2.93
N PHE A 80 -14.37 -9.61 -1.99
CA PHE A 80 -13.34 -8.80 -1.33
C PHE A 80 -12.00 -8.82 -2.10
N PRO A 81 -11.28 -7.69 -2.18
CA PRO A 81 -11.68 -6.35 -1.73
C PRO A 81 -12.86 -5.78 -2.53
N ARG A 82 -13.80 -5.12 -1.84
CA ARG A 82 -15.00 -4.55 -2.43
C ARG A 82 -14.63 -3.43 -3.41
N ARG A 83 -15.29 -3.44 -4.56
CA ARG A 83 -15.11 -2.43 -5.62
C ARG A 83 -16.40 -1.64 -5.87
N THR A 84 -16.24 -0.45 -6.40
CA THR A 84 -17.35 0.39 -6.88
C THR A 84 -17.20 0.66 -8.37
N PHE A 85 -18.33 0.86 -9.05
CA PHE A 85 -18.41 1.13 -10.48
C PHE A 85 -18.97 2.51 -10.79
N LEU A 86 -19.28 3.29 -9.74
CA LEU A 86 -19.85 4.63 -9.83
C LEU A 86 -18.85 5.61 -9.21
N SER A 87 -18.57 6.71 -9.90
CA SER A 87 -17.89 7.85 -9.30
C SER A 87 -18.88 8.76 -8.59
N GLY A 88 -18.37 9.61 -7.69
CA GLY A 88 -19.19 10.50 -6.88
C GLY A 88 -19.80 9.83 -5.65
N ILE A 89 -20.52 10.63 -4.86
CA ILE A 89 -21.01 10.28 -3.52
C ILE A 89 -21.86 9.00 -3.52
N SER A 90 -22.74 8.81 -4.52
CA SER A 90 -23.63 7.65 -4.61
C SER A 90 -22.88 6.32 -4.76
N GLY A 91 -21.68 6.34 -5.34
CA GLY A 91 -20.81 5.17 -5.48
C GLY A 91 -19.85 4.94 -4.31
N GLY A 92 -19.85 5.85 -3.34
CA GLY A 92 -18.91 5.88 -2.24
C GLY A 92 -19.41 5.22 -0.96
N LEU A 93 -18.65 5.48 0.10
CA LEU A 93 -18.91 5.12 1.48
C LEU A 93 -19.37 6.37 2.24
N ILE A 94 -20.50 6.28 2.93
CA ILE A 94 -20.96 7.32 3.87
C ILE A 94 -21.06 6.67 5.25
N ILE A 95 -20.40 7.26 6.24
CA ILE A 95 -20.42 6.80 7.62
C ILE A 95 -20.73 7.97 8.53
N ASP A 96 -21.76 7.81 9.36
CA ASP A 96 -22.02 8.71 10.48
C ASP A 96 -21.34 8.15 11.74
N VAL A 97 -20.45 8.95 12.31
CA VAL A 97 -19.67 8.60 13.51
C VAL A 97 -20.17 9.41 14.70
N TYR A 98 -20.26 8.73 15.84
CA TYR A 98 -20.77 9.29 17.08
C TYR A 98 -19.71 9.27 18.16
N ALA A 99 -19.68 10.33 18.96
CA ALA A 99 -19.00 10.32 20.22
C ALA A 99 -19.85 10.97 21.30
N ASN A 100 -19.70 10.45 22.52
CA ASN A 100 -20.30 11.05 23.71
C ASN A 100 -19.25 11.95 24.37
N SER A 101 -19.57 13.23 24.54
CA SER A 101 -18.67 14.20 25.17
C SER A 101 -18.28 13.83 26.60
N SER A 102 -19.10 13.05 27.32
CA SER A 102 -18.77 12.59 28.67
C SER A 102 -17.65 11.55 28.73
N HIS A 103 -17.31 10.92 27.61
CA HIS A 103 -16.20 9.95 27.51
C HIS A 103 -14.93 10.58 26.92
N MET A 104 -14.94 11.89 26.64
CA MET A 104 -13.81 12.59 26.05
C MET A 104 -12.84 13.05 27.14
N ASP A 105 -11.55 12.84 26.88
CA ASP A 105 -10.47 13.42 27.68
C ASP A 105 -9.83 14.55 26.87
N HIS A 106 -10.07 15.78 27.32
CA HIS A 106 -9.56 17.00 26.67
C HIS A 106 -8.04 17.15 26.83
N VAL A 107 -7.43 16.53 27.84
CA VAL A 107 -5.98 16.57 28.06
C VAL A 107 -5.28 15.61 27.11
N CYS A 108 -5.83 14.41 26.92
CA CYS A 108 -5.25 13.44 25.99
C CYS A 108 -5.38 13.82 24.50
N SER A 109 -6.24 14.78 24.17
CA SER A 109 -6.52 15.15 22.77
C SER A 109 -5.73 16.38 22.29
N ASP A 110 -4.83 16.95 23.10
CA ASP A 110 -4.05 18.17 22.79
C ASP A 110 -4.90 19.30 22.16
N ALA A 111 -6.12 19.49 22.67
CA ALA A 111 -7.13 20.42 22.17
C ALA A 111 -7.55 20.24 20.69
N ASN A 112 -7.14 19.17 20.01
CA ASN A 112 -7.49 18.86 18.63
C ASN A 112 -8.56 17.76 18.58
N GLU A 113 -9.80 18.13 18.85
CA GLU A 113 -10.94 17.22 18.99
C GLU A 113 -11.46 16.67 17.65
N GLY A 114 -11.98 15.43 17.65
CA GLY A 114 -12.53 14.76 16.46
C GLY A 114 -12.16 13.28 16.35
N PHE A 115 -12.40 12.70 15.19
CA PHE A 115 -11.92 11.37 14.80
C PHE A 115 -10.72 11.49 13.87
N GLN A 116 -9.81 10.52 13.88
CA GLN A 116 -8.76 10.42 12.87
C GLN A 116 -9.20 9.43 11.79
N VAL A 117 -8.91 9.75 10.53
CA VAL A 117 -9.23 8.91 9.38
C VAL A 117 -7.95 8.73 8.56
N ASN A 118 -7.60 7.49 8.28
CA ASN A 118 -6.51 7.13 7.39
C ASN A 118 -7.07 6.36 6.18
N ILE A 119 -6.56 6.67 4.98
CA ILE A 119 -6.92 5.99 3.73
C ILE A 119 -5.68 5.24 3.28
N HIS A 120 -5.77 3.92 3.21
CA HIS A 120 -4.66 3.03 2.89
C HIS A 120 -5.09 1.89 1.97
N HIS A 121 -4.10 1.14 1.46
CA HIS A 121 -4.35 -0.03 0.63
C HIS A 121 -4.88 -1.22 1.48
N PRO A 122 -5.78 -2.09 0.96
CA PRO A 122 -6.34 -3.21 1.71
C PRO A 122 -5.33 -4.24 2.27
N THR A 123 -4.14 -4.34 1.67
CA THR A 123 -3.05 -5.25 2.09
C THR A 123 -1.99 -4.59 2.98
N GLU A 124 -2.23 -3.37 3.43
CA GLU A 124 -1.29 -2.59 4.23
C GLU A 124 -1.91 -2.27 5.59
N SER A 125 -1.05 -2.16 6.61
CA SER A 125 -1.47 -1.70 7.93
C SER A 125 -1.73 -0.19 7.90
N PRO A 126 -2.78 0.31 8.57
CA PRO A 126 -3.03 1.75 8.63
C PRO A 126 -1.91 2.48 9.41
N ASN A 127 -1.37 3.54 8.80
CA ASN A 127 -0.45 4.45 9.47
C ASN A 127 -1.21 5.70 9.95
N MET A 128 -1.42 5.81 11.26
CA MET A 128 -2.18 6.92 11.84
C MET A 128 -1.41 8.25 11.84
N ASP A 129 -0.09 8.24 11.69
CA ASP A 129 0.71 9.49 11.57
C ASP A 129 0.39 10.23 10.26
N ALA A 130 -0.04 9.50 9.23
CA ALA A 130 -0.50 10.03 7.95
C ALA A 130 -2.04 10.21 7.88
N SER A 131 -2.71 10.31 9.04
CA SER A 131 -4.16 10.51 9.09
C SER A 131 -4.57 11.98 8.96
N PHE A 132 -5.84 12.19 8.59
CA PHE A 132 -6.49 13.51 8.66
C PHE A 132 -7.62 13.49 9.69
N ARG A 133 -8.04 14.68 10.13
CA ARG A 133 -9.08 14.84 11.15
C ARG A 133 -10.47 14.93 10.55
N LEU A 134 -11.42 14.25 11.17
CA LEU A 134 -12.87 14.42 11.03
C LEU A 134 -13.37 15.16 12.28
N PRO A 135 -13.58 16.48 12.22
CA PRO A 135 -14.03 17.26 13.37
C PRO A 135 -15.44 16.87 13.80
N PHE A 136 -15.77 17.17 15.06
CA PHE A 136 -17.13 17.00 15.58
C PHE A 136 -18.12 17.96 14.93
N ASP A 137 -19.37 17.53 14.78
CA ASP A 137 -20.48 18.34 14.27
C ASP A 137 -20.28 18.86 12.83
N GLN A 138 -19.46 18.16 12.04
CA GLN A 138 -19.16 18.50 10.65
C GLN A 138 -19.36 17.32 9.68
N ILE A 139 -19.62 17.66 8.42
CA ILE A 139 -19.57 16.76 7.27
C ILE A 139 -18.24 16.98 6.57
N VAL A 140 -17.49 15.89 6.38
CA VAL A 140 -16.24 15.89 5.62
C VAL A 140 -16.41 14.99 4.41
N SER A 141 -16.25 15.59 3.24
CA SER A 141 -16.27 14.92 1.94
C SER A 141 -14.85 14.74 1.43
N VAL A 142 -14.49 13.50 1.14
CA VAL A 142 -13.15 13.08 0.73
C VAL A 142 -13.25 12.48 -0.67
N ALA A 143 -12.73 13.21 -1.65
CA ALA A 143 -12.66 12.77 -3.03
C ALA A 143 -11.31 12.08 -3.27
N ILE A 144 -11.35 10.78 -3.58
CA ILE A 144 -10.18 9.94 -3.83
C ILE A 144 -9.78 9.99 -5.31
N LYS A 145 -8.48 10.13 -5.54
CA LYS A 145 -7.79 9.96 -6.83
C LYS A 145 -6.71 8.88 -6.71
N PRO A 146 -6.95 7.69 -7.26
CA PRO A 146 -5.95 6.63 -7.27
C PRO A 146 -4.75 7.00 -8.15
N LYS A 147 -3.56 6.65 -7.68
CA LYS A 147 -2.32 6.66 -8.45
C LYS A 147 -1.75 5.26 -8.46
N MET A 148 -1.72 4.66 -9.64
CA MET A 148 -1.20 3.31 -9.82
C MET A 148 0.13 3.37 -10.55
N ILE A 149 1.12 2.66 -10.03
CA ILE A 149 2.40 2.43 -10.70
C ILE A 149 2.52 0.94 -10.95
N THR A 150 2.83 0.56 -12.17
CA THR A 150 3.05 -0.82 -12.59
C THR A 150 4.38 -0.95 -13.34
N VAL A 151 4.80 -2.19 -13.56
CA VAL A 151 6.01 -2.54 -14.28
C VAL A 151 5.62 -3.49 -15.42
N SER A 152 6.21 -3.30 -16.59
CA SER A 152 5.93 -4.13 -17.76
C SER A 152 6.33 -5.60 -17.54
N GLU A 153 5.69 -6.52 -18.27
CA GLU A 153 5.96 -7.96 -18.16
C GLU A 153 7.42 -8.32 -18.47
N ASP A 154 8.06 -7.59 -19.38
CA ASP A 154 9.45 -7.82 -19.77
C ASP A 154 10.42 -7.64 -18.59
N LEU A 155 10.09 -6.74 -17.66
CA LEU A 155 10.89 -6.45 -16.48
C LEU A 155 10.73 -7.48 -15.35
N LYS A 156 9.72 -8.39 -15.41
CA LYS A 156 9.54 -9.43 -14.37
C LYS A 156 10.72 -10.38 -14.27
N HIS A 157 11.38 -10.68 -15.39
CA HIS A 157 12.50 -11.61 -15.46
C HIS A 157 13.84 -11.01 -14.98
N TYR A 158 13.90 -9.68 -14.78
CA TYR A 158 15.09 -9.02 -14.30
C TYR A 158 15.22 -9.20 -12.78
N ASN A 159 16.45 -9.38 -12.31
CA ASN A 159 16.72 -9.49 -10.87
C ASN A 159 16.29 -8.18 -10.15
N PRO A 160 15.63 -8.28 -8.98
CA PRO A 160 15.21 -7.14 -8.16
C PRO A 160 16.29 -6.06 -7.97
N GLU A 161 17.56 -6.45 -7.85
CA GLU A 161 18.68 -5.50 -7.67
C GLU A 161 18.89 -4.53 -8.84
N TYR A 162 18.57 -4.95 -10.07
CA TYR A 162 18.69 -4.11 -11.26
C TYR A 162 17.43 -3.28 -11.50
N ARG A 163 16.24 -3.87 -11.32
CA ARG A 163 14.97 -3.17 -11.51
C ARG A 163 14.57 -2.28 -10.32
N LYS A 164 15.26 -2.40 -9.18
CA LYS A 164 15.07 -1.59 -7.97
C LYS A 164 13.66 -1.67 -7.38
N CYS A 165 12.97 -2.80 -7.55
CA CYS A 165 11.66 -3.06 -6.95
C CYS A 165 11.43 -4.55 -6.68
N TYR A 166 10.54 -4.86 -5.75
CA TYR A 166 10.08 -6.22 -5.46
C TYR A 166 8.61 -6.42 -5.87
N PHE A 167 8.28 -7.58 -6.41
CA PHE A 167 6.92 -8.08 -6.52
C PHE A 167 6.46 -8.67 -5.18
N SER A 168 5.15 -8.76 -4.98
CA SER A 168 4.53 -9.20 -3.71
C SER A 168 5.04 -10.54 -3.16
N ASN A 169 5.52 -11.45 -4.02
CA ASN A 169 5.93 -12.81 -3.66
C ASN A 169 7.44 -13.07 -3.64
N GLU A 170 8.29 -12.10 -3.99
CA GLU A 170 9.73 -12.32 -4.14
C GLU A 170 10.51 -12.19 -2.85
N ARG A 171 10.07 -11.28 -1.98
CA ARG A 171 10.66 -11.07 -0.66
C ARG A 171 9.67 -11.52 0.40
N LYS A 172 10.03 -12.57 1.13
CA LYS A 172 9.25 -13.05 2.27
C LYS A 172 9.46 -12.13 3.46
N LEU A 173 8.35 -11.72 4.05
CA LEU A 173 8.28 -10.98 5.30
C LEU A 173 8.02 -11.95 6.47
N THR A 174 8.29 -11.52 7.70
CA THR A 174 8.22 -12.38 8.90
C THR A 174 6.81 -12.41 9.49
N TYR A 175 6.13 -11.28 9.46
CA TYR A 175 4.83 -11.02 10.07
C TYR A 175 3.72 -10.87 9.01
N PHE A 176 4.06 -10.44 7.79
CA PHE A 176 3.10 -10.27 6.68
C PHE A 176 3.25 -11.34 5.59
N ASN A 177 2.15 -11.74 4.95
CA ASN A 177 2.16 -12.77 3.89
C ASN A 177 2.58 -12.23 2.52
N SER A 178 2.34 -10.94 2.25
CA SER A 178 2.66 -10.28 0.98
C SER A 178 3.61 -9.11 1.21
N TYR A 179 4.55 -8.95 0.28
CA TYR A 179 5.47 -7.83 0.29
C TYR A 179 4.76 -6.54 -0.14
N SER A 180 4.81 -5.53 0.72
CA SER A 180 4.71 -4.13 0.34
C SER A 180 5.88 -3.37 0.95
N GLN A 181 6.21 -2.21 0.40
CA GLN A 181 7.25 -1.37 0.97
C GLN A 181 6.92 -0.96 2.42
N GLU A 182 5.67 -0.56 2.67
CA GLU A 182 5.18 -0.18 4.00
C GLU A 182 5.28 -1.33 4.99
N ASN A 183 4.79 -2.52 4.63
CA ASN A 183 4.86 -3.71 5.49
C ASN A 183 6.32 -4.05 5.84
N CYS A 184 7.25 -3.93 4.88
CA CYS A 184 8.67 -4.16 5.11
C CYS A 184 9.28 -3.14 6.09
N LEU A 185 8.93 -1.86 5.95
CA LEU A 185 9.38 -0.80 6.85
C LEU A 185 8.83 -1.01 8.26
N ASP A 186 7.56 -1.43 8.41
CA ASP A 186 6.95 -1.77 9.68
C ASP A 186 7.67 -2.93 10.40
N GLU A 187 8.06 -3.99 9.67
CA GLU A 187 8.86 -5.07 10.27
C GLU A 187 10.23 -4.56 10.71
N CYS A 188 10.85 -3.69 9.90
CA CYS A 188 12.16 -3.16 10.20
C CYS A 188 12.13 -2.27 11.45
N LEU A 189 11.13 -1.39 11.54
CA LEU A 189 10.89 -0.55 12.70
C LEU A 189 10.59 -1.37 13.95
N THR A 190 9.80 -2.44 13.80
CA THR A 190 9.51 -3.35 14.91
C THR A 190 10.77 -4.04 15.41
N ASN A 191 11.59 -4.57 14.50
CA ASN A 191 12.87 -5.19 14.85
C ASN A 191 13.83 -4.20 15.52
N TYR A 192 13.87 -2.96 15.04
CA TYR A 192 14.67 -1.91 15.67
C TYR A 192 14.18 -1.59 17.10
N THR A 193 12.87 -1.49 17.28
CA THR A 193 12.24 -1.24 18.58
C THR A 193 12.53 -2.38 19.57
N ILE A 194 12.46 -3.63 19.12
CA ILE A 194 12.83 -4.81 19.93
C ILE A 194 14.30 -4.73 20.38
N GLN A 195 15.22 -4.38 19.48
CA GLN A 195 16.65 -4.30 19.81
C GLN A 195 16.97 -3.19 20.82
N LYS A 196 16.23 -2.07 20.80
CA LYS A 196 16.47 -0.92 21.67
C LYS A 196 15.71 -0.99 22.99
N CYS A 197 14.46 -1.42 22.96
CA CYS A 197 13.55 -1.37 24.11
C CYS A 197 13.20 -2.74 24.69
N GLY A 198 13.49 -3.84 23.99
CA GLY A 198 13.23 -5.21 24.47
C GLY A 198 11.76 -5.62 24.51
N CYS A 199 10.86 -4.83 23.93
CA CYS A 199 9.42 -5.06 23.89
C CYS A 199 8.81 -4.57 22.57
N ILE A 200 7.58 -4.98 22.26
CA ILE A 200 6.87 -4.56 21.04
C ILE A 200 5.63 -3.71 21.43
N PRO A 201 5.43 -2.52 20.84
CA PRO A 201 4.19 -1.76 20.98
C PRO A 201 2.97 -2.58 20.55
N PHE A 202 1.82 -2.39 21.20
CA PHE A 202 0.65 -3.25 20.99
C PHE A 202 0.07 -3.22 19.56
N TYR A 203 0.34 -2.15 18.81
CA TYR A 203 -0.15 -1.94 17.43
C TYR A 203 0.82 -2.47 16.36
N MET A 204 2.08 -2.74 16.71
CA MET A 204 3.11 -3.18 15.75
C MET A 204 3.04 -4.69 15.44
N PRO A 205 3.44 -5.10 14.22
CA PRO A 205 3.44 -6.50 13.78
C PRO A 205 4.27 -7.38 14.71
N ARG A 206 3.69 -8.46 15.25
CA ARG A 206 4.31 -9.24 16.32
C ARG A 206 4.17 -10.76 16.17
N SER A 207 5.13 -11.48 16.76
CA SER A 207 5.08 -12.92 17.04
C SER A 207 4.95 -13.17 18.56
N ARG A 208 4.52 -14.36 18.98
CA ARG A 208 4.32 -14.70 20.42
C ARG A 208 5.59 -14.59 21.28
N SER A 209 6.75 -14.47 20.65
CA SER A 209 8.06 -14.54 21.29
C SER A 209 8.42 -13.31 22.15
N PHE A 210 7.80 -12.15 21.90
CA PHE A 210 8.18 -10.90 22.56
C PHE A 210 7.05 -10.28 23.39
N PRO A 211 7.35 -9.68 24.55
CA PRO A 211 6.34 -9.06 25.40
C PRO A 211 5.84 -7.73 24.82
N ILE A 212 4.59 -7.40 25.13
CA ILE A 212 4.01 -6.08 24.81
C ILE A 212 4.65 -5.02 25.72
N CYS A 213 5.03 -3.87 25.15
CA CYS A 213 5.56 -2.75 25.92
C CYS A 213 4.53 -2.22 26.94
N GLY A 214 4.98 -2.05 28.19
CA GLY A 214 4.21 -1.36 29.22
C GLY A 214 4.40 0.16 29.17
N PRO A 215 3.65 0.92 29.99
CA PRO A 215 3.74 2.40 30.02
C PRO A 215 5.15 2.93 30.32
N ALA A 216 5.95 2.20 31.10
CA ALA A 216 7.32 2.59 31.44
C ALA A 216 8.26 2.65 30.21
N SER A 217 7.93 1.93 29.13
CA SER A 217 8.73 1.86 27.91
C SER A 217 8.32 2.90 26.86
N LEU A 218 7.28 3.72 27.11
CA LEU A 218 6.77 4.69 26.13
C LEU A 218 7.85 5.65 25.63
N ILE A 219 8.64 6.22 26.55
CA ILE A 219 9.75 7.12 26.24
C ILE A 219 10.80 6.41 25.36
N CYS A 220 11.06 5.13 25.61
CA CYS A 220 11.99 4.36 24.79
C CYS A 220 11.45 4.16 23.38
N ILE A 221 10.16 3.82 23.24
CA ILE A 221 9.50 3.63 21.95
C ILE A 221 9.61 4.90 21.11
N GLU A 222 9.23 6.06 21.66
CA GLU A 222 9.24 7.35 20.96
C GLU A 222 10.66 7.76 20.50
N ILE A 223 11.65 7.61 21.39
CA ILE A 223 13.06 7.88 21.06
C ILE A 223 13.57 6.88 20.01
N SER A 224 13.16 5.62 20.09
CA SER A 224 13.58 4.60 19.13
C SER A 224 13.02 4.87 17.73
N GLN A 225 11.74 5.24 17.62
CA GLN A 225 11.11 5.61 16.35
C GLN A 225 11.77 6.83 15.74
N SER A 226 12.00 7.87 16.54
CA SER A 226 12.69 9.09 16.09
C SER A 226 14.11 8.79 15.59
N ASN A 227 14.88 7.98 16.33
CA ASN A 227 16.21 7.56 15.91
C ASN A 227 16.19 6.67 14.66
N PHE A 228 15.18 5.84 14.48
CA PHE A 228 15.01 5.03 13.27
C PHE A 228 14.88 5.92 12.03
N LEU A 229 13.99 6.92 12.08
CA LEU A 229 13.78 7.88 10.99
C LEU A 229 15.06 8.69 10.67
N LEU A 230 15.78 9.13 11.71
CA LEU A 230 17.04 9.86 11.52
C LEU A 230 18.15 9.00 10.91
N ASN A 231 18.21 7.72 11.27
CA ASN A 231 19.21 6.79 10.73
C ASN A 231 18.91 6.40 9.28
N ASP A 232 17.62 6.26 8.93
CA ASP A 232 17.18 6.01 7.57
C ASP A 232 17.54 7.18 6.65
N ALA A 233 17.24 8.42 7.08
CA ALA A 233 17.60 9.64 6.36
C ALA A 233 19.12 9.80 6.14
N ASN A 234 19.93 9.40 7.14
CA ASN A 234 21.38 9.53 7.07
C ASN A 234 22.09 8.33 6.42
N ASN A 235 21.38 7.26 6.03
CA ASN A 235 21.95 6.00 5.52
C ASN A 235 23.01 5.35 6.46
N THR A 236 22.97 5.65 7.76
CA THR A 236 24.13 5.38 8.63
C THR A 236 24.12 4.04 9.35
N MET A 237 23.02 3.26 9.38
CA MET A 237 23.06 2.02 10.18
C MET A 237 22.03 0.92 9.91
N ILE A 238 20.94 1.17 9.19
CA ILE A 238 19.83 0.22 9.12
C ILE A 238 19.62 -0.24 7.67
N ASN A 239 20.18 -1.39 7.33
CA ASN A 239 19.95 -2.01 6.03
C ASN A 239 18.65 -2.83 6.04
N CYS A 240 17.49 -2.17 6.00
CA CYS A 240 16.19 -2.87 5.86
C CYS A 240 16.04 -3.50 4.47
N ASN A 241 16.73 -2.97 3.46
CA ASN A 241 16.62 -3.36 2.05
C ASN A 241 15.15 -3.36 1.54
N CYS A 242 14.31 -2.43 2.02
CA CYS A 242 12.91 -2.31 1.61
C CYS A 242 12.80 -1.53 0.30
N LEU A 243 13.07 -2.18 -0.84
CA LEU A 243 12.86 -1.59 -2.17
C LEU A 243 11.36 -1.30 -2.39
N PRO A 244 11.00 -0.31 -3.23
CA PRO A 244 9.60 -0.07 -3.55
C PRO A 244 8.92 -1.31 -4.18
N SER A 245 7.60 -1.43 -4.02
CA SER A 245 6.83 -2.45 -4.74
C SER A 245 6.85 -2.16 -6.25
N CYS A 246 6.97 -3.21 -7.07
CA CYS A 246 6.91 -3.06 -8.54
C CYS A 246 5.49 -2.66 -9.00
N THR A 247 4.48 -3.11 -8.29
CA THR A 247 3.09 -2.67 -8.45
C THR A 247 2.66 -1.97 -7.16
N SER A 248 2.23 -0.72 -7.25
CA SER A 248 1.76 0.04 -6.09
C SER A 248 0.51 0.86 -6.43
N LEU A 249 -0.35 1.01 -5.43
CA LEU A 249 -1.58 1.77 -5.50
C LEU A 249 -1.63 2.74 -4.32
N GLN A 250 -1.54 4.03 -4.63
CA GLN A 250 -1.62 5.11 -3.64
C GLN A 250 -2.89 5.92 -3.87
N TYR A 251 -3.41 6.53 -2.81
CA TYR A 251 -4.63 7.33 -2.87
C TYR A 251 -4.31 8.78 -2.55
N GLU A 252 -4.47 9.67 -3.52
CA GLU A 252 -4.50 11.10 -3.27
C GLU A 252 -5.91 11.53 -2.89
N VAL A 253 -6.01 12.44 -1.91
CA VAL A 253 -7.28 12.86 -1.34
C VAL A 253 -7.45 14.35 -1.49
N GLU A 254 -8.65 14.76 -1.92
CA GLU A 254 -9.10 16.14 -1.85
C GLU A 254 -10.22 16.22 -0.80
N ILE A 255 -10.03 17.06 0.20
CA ILE A 255 -10.93 17.16 1.36
C ILE A 255 -11.74 18.46 1.26
N SER A 256 -13.05 18.33 1.43
CA SER A 256 -14.00 19.43 1.58
C SER A 256 -14.75 19.28 2.90
N GLN A 257 -14.91 20.37 3.64
CA GLN A 257 -15.53 20.36 4.96
C GLN A 257 -16.70 21.36 4.98
N SER A 258 -17.77 20.99 5.67
CA SER A 258 -18.93 21.84 5.89
C SER A 258 -19.58 21.54 7.24
N ASP A 259 -20.15 22.56 7.88
CA ASP A 259 -20.86 22.38 9.14
C ASP A 259 -22.09 21.49 8.98
N TRP A 260 -22.38 20.68 10.00
CA TRP A 260 -23.54 19.81 10.01
C TRP A 260 -24.52 20.21 11.11
N ALA A 261 -25.59 20.89 10.70
CA ALA A 261 -26.73 21.26 11.55
C ALA A 261 -27.64 20.06 11.86
N TRP A 262 -27.04 18.96 12.37
CA TRP A 262 -27.77 17.74 12.69
C TRP A 262 -28.72 17.98 13.87
N ARG A 263 -28.32 18.75 14.87
CA ARG A 263 -29.12 19.01 16.08
C ARG A 263 -30.47 19.63 15.72
N GLU A 264 -30.45 20.62 14.83
CA GLU A 264 -31.62 21.31 14.31
C GLU A 264 -32.49 20.36 13.48
N SER A 265 -31.86 19.56 12.61
CA SER A 265 -32.54 18.58 11.77
C SER A 265 -33.27 17.52 12.61
N PHE A 266 -32.62 17.02 13.66
CA PHE A 266 -33.22 16.06 14.60
C PHE A 266 -34.29 16.70 15.48
N ALA A 267 -34.13 17.96 15.90
CA ALA A 267 -35.17 18.67 16.64
C ALA A 267 -36.48 18.79 15.84
N VAL A 268 -36.37 19.09 14.53
CA VAL A 268 -37.52 19.09 13.62
C VAL A 268 -38.11 17.68 13.49
N LEU A 269 -37.26 16.66 13.29
CA LEU A 269 -37.70 15.28 13.14
C LEU A 269 -38.46 14.76 14.37
N LYS A 270 -37.98 15.09 15.57
CA LYS A 270 -38.64 14.76 16.84
C LYS A 270 -40.05 15.34 16.91
N ASN A 271 -40.22 16.59 16.50
CA ASN A 271 -41.53 17.24 16.49
C ASN A 271 -42.49 16.63 15.46
N LEU A 272 -41.97 16.07 14.36
CA LEU A 272 -42.78 15.45 13.29
C LEU A 272 -43.14 13.98 13.57
N MET A 273 -42.25 13.21 14.20
CA MET A 273 -42.41 11.75 14.38
C MET A 273 -42.83 11.30 15.79
N GLY A 274 -42.90 12.23 16.76
CA GLY A 274 -43.40 11.97 18.11
C GLY A 274 -42.45 11.16 19.01
N ASP A 275 -42.88 10.89 20.24
CA ASP A 275 -42.04 10.37 21.34
C ASP A 275 -41.43 8.96 21.11
N LYS A 276 -41.84 8.23 20.08
CA LYS A 276 -41.28 6.91 19.74
C LYS A 276 -39.81 6.95 19.32
N TYR A 277 -39.31 8.10 18.85
CA TYR A 277 -37.90 8.28 18.47
C TYR A 277 -37.04 8.84 19.64
N SER A 278 -37.65 9.06 20.82
CA SER A 278 -37.03 9.78 21.94
C SER A 278 -36.06 8.96 22.79
N GLU A 279 -36.09 7.62 22.73
CA GLU A 279 -35.23 6.77 23.55
C GLU A 279 -33.81 6.57 22.97
N ALA A 280 -33.65 6.64 21.64
CA ALA A 280 -32.37 6.38 20.97
C ALA A 280 -31.29 7.46 21.24
N PHE A 281 -31.69 8.68 21.61
CA PHE A 281 -30.77 9.81 21.82
C PHE A 281 -31.14 10.66 23.04
N SER A 282 -31.30 10.02 24.20
CA SER A 282 -31.68 10.68 25.46
C SER A 282 -30.74 11.81 25.93
N ASN A 283 -29.53 11.94 25.35
CA ASN A 283 -28.55 12.98 25.69
C ASN A 283 -28.05 13.78 24.46
N ILE A 284 -28.96 14.37 23.67
CA ILE A 284 -28.61 15.18 22.48
C ILE A 284 -27.51 16.20 22.79
N GLU A 285 -27.54 16.89 23.93
CA GLU A 285 -26.53 17.89 24.31
C GLU A 285 -25.11 17.32 24.39
N LYS A 286 -24.95 16.09 24.88
CA LYS A 286 -23.65 15.42 25.05
C LYS A 286 -23.23 14.60 23.83
N SER A 287 -24.12 14.42 22.88
CA SER A 287 -23.85 13.73 21.63
C SER A 287 -23.07 14.64 20.67
N ARG A 288 -22.02 14.12 20.05
CA ARG A 288 -21.31 14.74 18.92
C ARG A 288 -21.43 13.80 17.73
N LEU A 289 -21.90 14.31 16.60
CA LEU A 289 -22.07 13.53 15.37
C LEU A 289 -21.22 14.15 14.26
N SER A 290 -20.55 13.30 13.50
CA SER A 290 -19.78 13.70 12.33
C SER A 290 -20.11 12.78 11.17
N ARG A 291 -20.11 13.31 9.95
CA ARG A 291 -20.35 12.51 8.74
C ARG A 291 -19.11 12.48 7.88
N LEU A 292 -18.64 11.28 7.56
CA LEU A 292 -17.57 11.04 6.61
C LEU A 292 -18.17 10.54 5.30
N ILE A 293 -17.83 11.20 4.19
CA ILE A 293 -18.23 10.80 2.84
C ILE A 293 -16.96 10.55 2.04
N VAL A 294 -16.73 9.31 1.61
CA VAL A 294 -15.54 8.92 0.85
C VAL A 294 -15.97 8.40 -0.51
N TYR A 295 -15.49 9.00 -1.59
CA TYR A 295 -15.87 8.60 -2.96
C TYR A 295 -14.75 8.83 -3.97
N PHE A 296 -14.79 8.09 -5.09
CA PHE A 296 -13.87 8.34 -6.20
C PHE A 296 -14.31 9.57 -6.99
N LYS A 297 -13.39 10.52 -7.20
CA LYS A 297 -13.66 11.76 -7.93
C LYS A 297 -14.02 11.50 -9.40
N GLU A 298 -13.34 10.54 -10.02
CA GLU A 298 -13.46 10.17 -11.43
C GLU A 298 -13.59 8.64 -11.56
N MET A 299 -14.25 8.16 -12.62
CA MET A 299 -14.41 6.71 -12.87
C MET A 299 -13.11 6.05 -13.37
N GLN A 300 -12.18 6.84 -13.88
CA GLN A 300 -10.91 6.39 -14.42
C GLN A 300 -9.77 7.09 -13.67
N PHE A 301 -8.61 6.46 -13.64
CA PHE A 301 -7.41 7.00 -13.01
C PHE A 301 -6.20 6.84 -13.93
N LEU A 302 -5.15 7.60 -13.65
CA LEU A 302 -3.89 7.52 -14.39
C LEU A 302 -3.03 6.38 -13.83
N ALA A 303 -2.72 5.39 -14.68
CA ALA A 303 -1.74 4.35 -14.40
C ALA A 303 -0.40 4.68 -15.08
N LEU A 304 0.69 4.58 -14.33
CA LEU A 304 2.06 4.79 -14.81
C LEU A 304 2.75 3.44 -14.93
N GLU A 305 3.09 3.04 -16.15
CA GLU A 305 3.81 1.79 -16.40
C GLU A 305 5.29 2.06 -16.67
N ARG A 306 6.17 1.34 -15.98
CA ARG A 306 7.62 1.39 -16.20
C ARG A 306 8.04 0.34 -17.22
N HIS A 307 8.77 0.79 -18.24
CA HIS A 307 9.31 -0.04 -19.32
C HIS A 307 10.83 -0.09 -19.28
N GLU A 308 11.43 -1.13 -19.88
CA GLU A 308 12.87 -1.15 -20.12
C GLU A 308 13.25 -0.03 -21.09
N LEU A 309 14.28 0.77 -20.76
CA LEU A 309 14.69 1.90 -21.60
C LEU A 309 15.39 1.44 -22.88
N TYR A 310 16.18 0.36 -22.81
CA TYR A 310 16.87 -0.24 -23.95
C TYR A 310 16.87 -1.75 -23.81
N GLY A 311 16.02 -2.41 -24.60
CA GLY A 311 16.05 -3.86 -24.74
C GLY A 311 17.31 -4.33 -25.48
N LYS A 312 17.60 -5.63 -25.42
CA LYS A 312 18.74 -6.23 -26.13
C LYS A 312 18.67 -5.98 -27.64
N THR A 313 17.47 -6.04 -28.21
CA THR A 313 17.21 -5.83 -29.64
C THR A 313 17.53 -4.40 -30.06
N GLU A 314 17.09 -3.42 -29.29
CA GLU A 314 17.34 -2.00 -29.55
C GLU A 314 18.82 -1.66 -29.39
N PHE A 315 19.50 -2.23 -28.40
CA PHE A 315 20.95 -2.08 -28.25
C PHE A 315 21.72 -2.56 -29.50
N PHE A 316 21.40 -3.75 -30.01
CA PHE A 316 22.04 -4.27 -31.22
C PHE A 316 21.64 -3.49 -32.48
N SER A 317 20.39 -3.03 -32.56
CA SER A 317 19.92 -2.19 -33.66
C SER A 317 20.66 -0.85 -33.69
N ASN A 318 20.78 -0.16 -32.55
CA ASN A 318 21.47 1.12 -32.44
C ASN A 318 22.97 0.98 -32.72
N THR A 319 23.62 -0.06 -32.18
CA THR A 319 25.04 -0.36 -32.44
C THR A 319 25.27 -0.70 -33.92
N GLY A 320 24.41 -1.56 -34.50
CA GLY A 320 24.48 -1.93 -35.91
C GLY A 320 24.23 -0.75 -36.85
N GLY A 321 23.29 0.13 -36.50
CA GLY A 321 23.00 1.37 -37.23
C GLY A 321 24.20 2.33 -37.23
N LEU A 322 24.82 2.54 -36.06
CA LEU A 322 26.01 3.39 -35.95
C LEU A 322 27.22 2.81 -36.73
N LEU A 323 27.48 1.50 -36.59
CA LEU A 323 28.57 0.83 -37.31
C LEU A 323 28.34 0.81 -38.83
N GLY A 324 27.10 0.60 -39.26
CA GLY A 324 26.70 0.63 -40.66
C GLY A 324 26.82 2.03 -41.28
N LEU A 325 26.46 3.07 -40.53
CA LEU A 325 26.52 4.46 -41.01
C LEU A 325 27.96 4.99 -41.10
N PHE A 326 28.78 4.80 -40.05
CA PHE A 326 30.11 5.40 -39.99
C PHE A 326 31.21 4.58 -40.66
N ILE A 327 31.15 3.25 -40.54
CA ILE A 327 32.20 2.35 -41.03
C ILE A 327 31.74 1.58 -42.29
N GLY A 328 30.43 1.52 -42.55
CA GLY A 328 29.88 0.57 -43.52
C GLY A 328 29.99 -0.88 -43.06
N PHE A 329 30.21 -1.10 -41.77
CA PHE A 329 30.41 -2.43 -41.20
C PHE A 329 29.07 -3.12 -41.01
N SER A 330 28.96 -4.35 -41.51
CA SER A 330 27.74 -5.17 -41.39
C SER A 330 28.07 -6.58 -40.91
N ILE A 331 27.03 -7.38 -40.64
CA ILE A 331 27.20 -8.78 -40.23
C ILE A 331 27.96 -9.58 -41.29
N THR A 332 27.79 -9.29 -42.58
CA THR A 332 28.55 -9.94 -43.65
C THR A 332 30.03 -9.58 -43.58
N SER A 333 30.36 -8.32 -43.28
CA SER A 333 31.74 -7.88 -43.01
C SER A 333 32.34 -8.58 -41.79
N ALA A 334 31.56 -8.82 -40.73
CA ALA A 334 32.02 -9.56 -39.55
C ALA A 334 32.36 -11.03 -39.90
N ILE A 335 31.50 -11.68 -40.68
CA ILE A 335 31.74 -13.06 -41.16
C ILE A 335 32.96 -13.12 -42.07
N GLU A 336 33.16 -12.12 -42.93
CA GLU A 336 34.34 -12.02 -43.80
C GLU A 336 35.64 -11.91 -42.98
N ILE A 337 35.67 -11.09 -41.93
CA ILE A 337 36.81 -11.00 -41.02
C ILE A 337 37.08 -12.34 -40.32
N LEU A 338 36.04 -13.00 -39.81
CA LEU A 338 36.17 -14.32 -39.18
C LEU A 338 36.72 -15.36 -40.16
N TYR A 339 36.25 -15.36 -41.42
CA TYR A 339 36.77 -16.22 -42.48
C TYR A 339 38.26 -15.97 -42.77
N PHE A 340 38.66 -14.71 -42.91
CA PHE A 340 40.05 -14.34 -43.15
C PHE A 340 40.98 -14.70 -41.98
N LEU A 341 40.52 -14.49 -40.73
CA LEU A 341 41.31 -14.75 -39.53
C LEU A 341 41.37 -16.23 -39.13
N THR A 342 40.40 -17.05 -39.54
CA THR A 342 40.36 -18.47 -39.17
C THR A 342 40.66 -19.37 -40.37
N LEU A 343 39.70 -19.53 -41.28
CA LEU A 343 39.75 -20.49 -42.38
C LEU A 343 40.91 -20.21 -43.34
N ARG A 344 41.11 -18.95 -43.73
CA ARG A 344 42.22 -18.62 -44.65
C ARG A 344 43.58 -18.88 -44.00
N ILE A 345 43.73 -18.53 -42.73
CA ILE A 345 44.96 -18.75 -41.97
C ILE A 345 45.22 -20.26 -41.77
N ILE A 346 44.22 -21.02 -41.32
CA ILE A 346 44.37 -22.47 -41.09
C ILE A 346 44.65 -23.21 -42.41
N CYS A 347 43.94 -22.87 -43.49
CA CYS A 347 44.18 -23.44 -44.81
C CYS A 347 45.56 -23.06 -45.36
N ASN A 348 46.01 -21.81 -45.18
CA ASN A 348 47.36 -21.39 -45.59
C ASN A 348 48.45 -22.11 -44.79
N ILE A 349 48.31 -22.25 -43.47
CA ILE A 349 49.26 -22.99 -42.64
C ILE A 349 49.31 -24.47 -43.02
N LYS A 350 48.14 -25.09 -43.30
CA LYS A 350 48.08 -26.49 -43.77
C LYS A 350 48.72 -26.69 -45.14
N ARG A 351 48.62 -25.70 -46.03
CA ARG A 351 49.08 -25.80 -47.42
C ARG A 351 50.53 -25.33 -47.62
N PHE A 352 51.03 -24.39 -46.83
CA PHE A 352 52.35 -23.76 -46.98
C PHE A 352 53.29 -23.91 -45.77
N GLY A 353 52.86 -24.59 -44.69
CA GLY A 353 53.69 -24.86 -43.50
C GLY A 353 53.62 -23.77 -42.42
N ARG A 354 54.08 -24.11 -41.20
CA ARG A 354 54.08 -23.21 -40.02
C ARG A 354 55.08 -22.07 -40.21
N GLY A 355 54.65 -20.98 -40.85
CA GLY A 355 55.46 -19.76 -41.00
C GLY A 355 54.89 -18.72 -41.98
N LEU A 356 54.05 -19.11 -42.95
CA LEU A 356 53.47 -18.21 -43.94
C LEU A 356 51.96 -18.02 -43.73
N TRP A 357 51.61 -16.99 -42.95
CA TRP A 357 50.20 -16.68 -42.63
C TRP A 357 49.55 -15.75 -43.66
N SER A 358 50.29 -14.78 -44.21
CA SER A 358 49.89 -14.02 -45.39
C SER A 358 50.56 -14.62 -46.62
N GLY A 359 49.78 -15.09 -47.59
CA GLY A 359 50.32 -15.68 -48.82
C GLY A 359 51.16 -14.67 -49.60
N GLN A 360 52.47 -14.74 -49.41
CA GLN A 360 53.51 -14.40 -50.38
C GLN A 360 54.81 -15.07 -49.91
N GLY A 361 55.01 -16.31 -50.36
CA GLY A 361 56.37 -16.84 -50.48
C GLY A 361 56.99 -16.19 -51.71
N GLY A 362 57.69 -15.07 -51.53
CA GLY A 362 58.53 -14.48 -52.56
C GLY A 362 59.79 -15.30 -52.77
N ILE A 363 59.86 -15.95 -53.93
CA ILE A 363 61.02 -16.26 -54.80
C ILE A 363 62.29 -16.81 -54.13
N GLY A 364 62.58 -18.06 -54.46
CA GLY A 364 63.89 -18.72 -54.42
C GLY A 364 63.88 -19.90 -55.37
#